data_AF-A0A0N5BZS1-F1
#
_entry.id   AF-A0A0N5BZS1-F1
#
_cell.length_a   1.000
_cell.length_b   1.000
_cell.length_c   1.000
_cell.angle_alpha   90.00
_cell.angle_beta   90.00
_cell.angle_gamma   90.00
#
_symmetry.space_group_name_H-M   'P 1'
#
loop_
_entity.id
_entity.type
_entity.pdbx_description
1 polymer ?
#
loop_
_entity_poly.entity_id
_entity_poly.type
_entity_poly.pdbx_seq_one_letter_code
_entity_poly.pdbx_strand_id
1 'polypeptide(L)' 'MFNFDFKFLSPYSYMLRPIENAFSKVKSCVRSRLRNNENGVLSDIIMSETNNITSTDCNGYFRYIYNKYYKLWCGTSLLA' A
#
# COMPACT_ATOMS: atom_id res chain seq x y z
N MET A 1 20.99 -13.91 12.41
CA MET A 1 21.55 -12.83 11.57
C MET A 1 20.58 -12.59 10.43
N PHE A 2 19.91 -11.44 10.38
CA PHE A 2 18.97 -11.13 9.29
C PHE A 2 19.79 -10.73 8.07
N ASN A 3 19.64 -11.46 6.97
CA ASN A 3 20.27 -11.11 5.70
C ASN A 3 19.34 -10.10 4.98
N PHE A 4 19.70 -8.82 5.02
CA PHE A 4 18.92 -7.77 4.38
C PHE A 4 19.39 -7.59 2.94
N ASP A 5 18.55 -8.02 1.99
CA ASP A 5 18.74 -7.75 0.56
C ASP A 5 18.10 -6.39 0.23
N PHE A 6 18.92 -5.35 0.15
CA PHE A 6 18.46 -4.00 -0.16
C PHE A 6 18.19 -3.87 -1.67
N LYS A 7 16.92 -3.70 -2.01
CA LYS A 7 16.52 -3.43 -3.40
C LYS A 7 16.63 -1.95 -3.71
N PHE A 8 17.30 -1.63 -4.80
CA PHE A 8 17.35 -0.27 -5.32
C PHE A 8 15.94 0.20 -5.71
N LEU A 9 15.60 1.42 -5.29
CA LEU A 9 14.40 2.11 -5.68
C LEU A 9 14.78 3.52 -6.14
N SER A 10 14.32 3.91 -7.32
CA SER A 10 14.56 5.25 -7.84
C SER A 10 13.96 6.32 -6.89
N PRO A 11 14.62 7.48 -6.72
CA PRO A 11 14.06 8.61 -5.99
C PRO A 11 12.64 8.96 -6.46
N TYR A 12 11.82 9.47 -5.54
CA TYR A 12 10.42 9.87 -5.78
C TYR A 12 9.49 8.78 -6.34
N SER A 13 9.93 7.52 -6.40
CA SER A 13 9.13 6.40 -6.90
C SER A 13 8.26 5.76 -5.82
N TYR A 14 7.56 6.58 -5.02
CA TYR A 14 6.66 6.10 -3.96
C TYR A 14 5.59 5.15 -4.50
N MET A 15 5.09 5.44 -5.70
CA MET A 15 4.11 4.62 -6.41
C MET A 15 4.57 3.20 -6.74
N LEU A 16 5.87 2.90 -6.59
CA LEU A 16 6.46 1.58 -6.82
C LEU A 16 6.66 0.80 -5.51
N ARG A 17 6.26 1.36 -4.36
CA ARG A 17 6.35 0.69 -3.07
C ARG A 17 5.01 0.02 -2.75
N PRO A 18 4.95 -1.30 -2.54
CA PRO A 18 3.70 -1.99 -2.23
C PRO A 18 3.08 -1.55 -0.90
N ILE A 19 3.89 -1.01 0.03
CA ILE A 19 3.41 -0.49 1.31
C ILE A 19 2.47 0.72 1.14
N GLU A 20 2.61 1.51 0.07
CA GLU A 20 1.70 2.63 -0.19
C GLU A 20 0.27 2.16 -0.45
N ASN A 21 0.10 0.96 -1.03
CA ASN A 21 -1.22 0.38 -1.23
C ASN A 21 -1.86 -0.03 0.12
N ALA A 22 -1.08 -0.62 1.02
CA ALA A 22 -1.53 -0.95 2.38
C ALA A 22 -1.96 0.32 3.15
N PHE A 23 -1.13 1.37 3.14
CA PHE A 23 -1.48 2.64 3.75
C PHE A 23 -2.72 3.27 3.12
N SER A 24 -2.89 3.16 1.80
CA SER A 24 -4.06 3.67 1.10
C SER A 24 -5.34 2.96 1.52
N LYS A 25 -5.30 1.62 1.67
CA LYS A 25 -6.44 0.84 2.19
C LYS A 25 -6.80 1.27 3.61
N VAL A 26 -5.82 1.32 4.53
CA VAL A 26 -6.04 1.73 5.92
C VAL A 26 -6.63 3.14 5.98
N LYS A 27 -6.05 4.11 5.27
CA LYS A 27 -6.56 5.49 5.22
C LYS A 27 -7.99 5.55 4.71
N SER A 28 -8.33 4.75 3.70
CA SER A 28 -9.69 4.69 3.15
C SER A 28 -10.69 4.16 4.19
N CYS A 29 -10.35 3.06 4.87
CA CYS A 29 -11.20 2.49 5.91
C CYS A 29 -11.38 3.44 7.11
N VAL A 30 -10.29 4.01 7.61
CA VAL A 30 -10.31 4.97 8.73
C VAL A 30 -11.18 6.17 8.37
N ARG A 31 -11.02 6.73 7.16
CA ARG A 31 -11.86 7.84 6.68
C ARG A 31 -13.34 7.47 6.59
N SER A 32 -13.66 6.24 6.17
CA SER A 32 -15.03 5.75 6.12
C SER A 32 -15.66 5.65 7.50
N ARG A 33 -14.94 5.12 8.48
CA ARG A 33 -15.41 4.97 9.87
C ARG A 33 -15.61 6.32 10.57
N LEU A 34 -14.66 7.26 10.39
CA LEU A 34 -14.79 8.62 10.89
C LEU A 34 -16.02 9.33 10.31
N ARG A 35 -16.33 9.10 9.03
CA ARG A 35 -17.55 9.66 8.40
C ARG A 35 -18.84 9.13 9.03
N ASN A 36 -18.81 7.91 9.56
CA ASN A 36 -19.95 7.26 10.18
C ASN A 36 -20.08 7.58 11.68
N ASN A 37 -19.34 8.55 12.22
CA ASN A 37 -19.33 8.92 13.65
C ASN A 37 -19.03 7.74 14.59
N GLU A 38 -18.13 6.83 14.20
CA GLU A 38 -17.58 5.87 15.16
C GLU A 38 -16.74 6.63 16.19
N ASN A 39 -17.23 6.72 17.43
CA ASN A 39 -16.60 7.47 18.55
C ASN A 39 -15.36 6.76 19.15
N GLY A 40 -14.61 6.01 18.34
CA GLY A 40 -13.42 5.28 18.76
C GLY A 40 -12.17 6.16 18.79
N VAL A 41 -11.18 5.78 19.62
CA VAL A 41 -9.86 6.40 19.58
C VAL A 41 -9.21 6.09 18.23
N LEU A 42 -8.68 7.11 17.54
CA LEU A 42 -8.13 6.98 16.19
C LEU A 42 -7.04 5.88 16.10
N SER A 43 -6.21 5.73 17.13
CA SER A 43 -5.18 4.69 17.22
C SER A 43 -5.77 3.28 17.13
N ASP A 44 -6.90 3.05 17.79
CA ASP A 44 -7.52 1.73 17.89
C ASP A 44 -8.17 1.36 16.55
N ILE A 45 -8.77 2.35 15.89
CA ILE A 45 -9.29 2.21 14.53
C ILE A 45 -8.15 1.87 13.57
N ILE A 46 -7.03 2.60 13.61
CA ILE A 46 -5.86 2.32 12.76
C ILE A 46 -5.31 0.91 13.03
N MET A 47 -5.14 0.51 14.29
CA MET A 47 -4.67 -0.83 14.62
C MET A 47 -5.61 -1.92 14.11
N SER A 48 -6.92 -1.76 14.34
CA SER A 48 -7.91 -2.73 13.88
C SER A 48 -7.90 -2.91 12.36
N GLU A 49 -7.82 -1.80 11.60
CA GLU A 49 -7.75 -1.84 10.14
C GLU A 49 -6.42 -2.38 9.62
N THR A 50 -5.33 -2.14 10.32
CA THR A 50 -4.01 -2.71 9.98
C THR A 50 -4.03 -4.22 10.17
N ASN A 51 -4.62 -4.71 11.25
CA ASN A 51 -4.79 -6.15 11.51
C ASN A 51 -5.75 -6.84 10.51
N ASN A 52 -6.61 -6.06 9.85
CA ASN A 52 -7.53 -6.55 8.82
C ASN A 52 -6.86 -6.71 7.44
N ILE A 53 -5.59 -6.32 7.29
CA ILE A 53 -4.83 -6.58 6.07
C ILE A 53 -4.50 -8.07 6.00
N THR A 54 -5.02 -8.73 4.96
CA THR A 54 -4.83 -10.17 4.76
C THR A 54 -3.59 -10.47 3.91
N SER A 55 -3.11 -11.71 3.96
CA SER A 55 -2.07 -12.20 3.05
C SER A 55 -2.46 -12.08 1.57
N THR A 56 -3.77 -12.23 1.27
CA THR A 56 -4.32 -12.06 -0.08
C THR A 56 -4.20 -10.62 -0.55
N ASP A 57 -4.48 -9.64 0.32
CA ASP A 57 -4.27 -8.22 0.01
C ASP A 57 -2.80 -7.94 -0.29
N CYS A 58 -1.89 -8.43 0.56
CA CYS A 58 -0.45 -8.28 0.38
C CYS A 58 0.01 -8.83 -0.97
N ASN A 59 -0.41 -10.05 -1.33
CA ASN A 59 -0.11 -10.65 -2.63
C ASN A 59 -0.63 -9.78 -3.78
N GLY A 60 -1.84 -9.22 -3.63
CA GLY A 60 -2.41 -8.27 -4.58
C GLY A 60 -1.56 -7.02 -4.76
N TYR A 61 -1.04 -6.44 -3.68
CA TYR A 61 -0.18 -5.27 -3.71
C TYR A 61 1.13 -5.54 -4.43
N PHE A 62 1.80 -6.64 -4.11
CA PHE A 62 3.04 -7.03 -4.80
C PHE A 62 2.79 -7.26 -6.30
N ARG A 63 1.72 -7.97 -6.67
CA ARG A 63 1.37 -8.21 -8.07
C ARG A 63 1.08 -6.92 -8.83
N TYR A 64 0.36 -5.99 -8.21
CA TYR A 64 0.08 -4.68 -8.80
C TYR A 64 1.36 -3.90 -9.10
N ILE A 65 2.28 -3.87 -8.14
CA ILE A 65 3.57 -3.20 -8.28
C ILE A 65 4.41 -3.87 -9.37
N TYR A 66 4.48 -5.21 -9.40
CA TYR A 66 5.22 -5.94 -10.42
C TYR A 66 4.72 -5.62 -11.84
N ASN A 67 3.40 -5.61 -12.03
CA ASN A 67 2.78 -5.22 -13.32
C ASN A 67 3.08 -3.77 -13.68
N LYS A 68 3.13 -2.87 -12.69
CA LYS A 68 3.47 -1.46 -12.91
C LYS A 68 4.93 -1.29 -13.34
N TYR A 69 5.86 -2.01 -12.71
CA TYR A 69 7.26 -2.06 -13.14
C TYR A 69 7.39 -2.54 -14.58
N TYR A 70 6.72 -3.63 -14.94
CA TYR A 70 6.73 -4.16 -16.30
C TYR A 70 6.25 -3.12 -17.32
N LYS A 71 5.14 -2.42 -17.04
CA LYS A 71 4.63 -1.36 -17.92
C LYS A 71 5.60 -0.18 -18.09
N LEU A 72 6.26 0.25 -17.02
CA LEU A 72 7.26 1.32 -17.08
C LEU A 72 8.50 0.88 -17.88
N TRP A 73 8.92 -0.38 -17.71
CA TRP A 73 10.08 -0.94 -18.39
C TRP A 73 9.84 -1.15 -19.90
N CYS A 74 8.64 -1.58 -20.28
CA CYS A 74 8.25 -1.72 -21.68
C CYS A 74 7.96 -0.39 -22.40
N GLY A 75 8.14 0.76 -21.75
CA GLY A 75 8.01 2.07 -22.40
C GLY A 75 6.58 2.44 -22.83
N THR A 76 5.56 1.71 -22.37
CA THR A 76 4.16 2.14 -22.52
C THR A 76 3.91 3.30 -21.56
N SER A 77 4.30 4.48 -22.02
CA SER A 77 4.05 5.78 -21.44
C SER A 77 2.55 5.96 -21.21
N LEU A 78 2.12 5.92 -19.95
CA LEU A 78 0.93 6.65 -19.56
C LEU A 78 1.38 8.10 -19.33
N LEU A 79 1.30 8.89 -20.40
CA LEU A 79 0.93 10.29 -20.26
C LEU A 79 -0.41 10.31 -19.54
N ALA A 80 -0.39 10.77 -18.29
CA ALA A 80 -1.54 11.27 -17.56
C ALA A 80 -1.14 12.62 -16.98
#